data_AF-A0A553AJK9-F1
#
_entry.id   AF-A0A553AJK9-F1
#
_cell.length_a   1.000
_cell.length_b   1.000
_cell.length_c   1.000
_cell.angle_alpha   90.00
_cell.angle_beta   90.00
_cell.angle_gamma   90.00
#
_symmetry.space_group_name_H-M   'P 1'
#
loop_
_entity.id
_entity.type
_entity.pdbx_description
1 polymer ?
#
loop_
_entity_poly.entity_id
_entity_poly.type
_entity_poly.pdbx_seq_one_letter_code
_entity_poly.pdbx_strand_id
1 'polypeptide(L)'
;MYKINIVFLIYLSSFLSFSQEIVTSIPLVLKKDRDVFQIVNDKTKETTLFVSDKKTVNAIRLNGQIQIIDSLSTVRPEKMYSDMIGYTTNTSNTTLFWSSENHKEILTQSYNFEGRKVTSKNYNLPLKDERFLQKFSENEKFYILTVLKNSNTLKLYVFGNDGKLEEKVIDLTGFRFFQTNYSKVTIYGLLSENLLPLENAFELQKINPESPTSLTESAKKRKCYSNAKQIILTFDNNFDLTQMVTLDLENFTAKQKLFKKPFIQYTEFYQVNSNSFLIDDRLYQIKVSTEKFILNIKDPEDHLLKEYVVTEANPISFKNSDIIQENGEKSNTRILEKTSQFIRKVNNLNCGISCYKKNDDYIATIGSISEVSENSAVMYGAMFGAGGVLIAYAISNPTYQSFNSYSKRKVVYINCLFDKNGNHLDGELQPLAFDKMRDFFEANKAVSSPTLFKLDNSYFLGFYNNYEKMYKLRKFED
;
A
#
# COMPACT_ATOMS: atom_id res chain seq x y z
N MET A 1 -56.20 -17.85 -4.55
CA MET A 1 -55.05 -17.78 -5.47
C MET A 1 -54.50 -16.37 -5.34
N TYR A 2 -53.31 -16.04 -4.83
CA TYR A 2 -52.02 -16.73 -4.75
C TYR A 2 -51.46 -16.58 -3.33
N LYS A 3 -51.23 -17.68 -2.60
CA LYS A 3 -50.31 -17.68 -1.45
C LYS A 3 -48.90 -17.78 -2.04
N ILE A 4 -48.32 -16.65 -2.43
CA ILE A 4 -46.90 -16.61 -2.80
C ILE A 4 -46.09 -16.88 -1.53
N ASN A 5 -45.31 -17.95 -1.59
CA ASN A 5 -44.47 -18.48 -0.53
C ASN A 5 -43.47 -17.43 -0.01
N ILE A 6 -43.79 -16.80 1.12
CA ILE A 6 -42.82 -15.97 1.88
C ILE A 6 -41.57 -16.79 2.26
N VAL A 7 -41.70 -18.10 2.46
CA VAL A 7 -40.59 -19.02 2.71
C VAL A 7 -39.64 -19.14 1.51
N PHE A 8 -40.16 -19.03 0.27
CA PHE A 8 -39.33 -19.10 -0.94
C PHE A 8 -38.55 -17.79 -1.16
N LEU A 9 -39.11 -16.64 -0.76
CA LEU A 9 -38.40 -15.35 -0.75
C LEU A 9 -37.29 -15.30 0.30
N ILE A 10 -37.50 -15.88 1.48
CA ILE A 10 -36.47 -15.98 2.52
C ILE A 10 -35.34 -16.94 2.09
N TYR A 11 -35.68 -18.06 1.43
CA TYR A 11 -34.66 -18.96 0.86
C TYR A 11 -33.90 -18.34 -0.33
N LEU A 12 -34.53 -17.49 -1.16
CA LEU A 12 -33.81 -16.77 -2.22
C LEU A 12 -32.86 -15.71 -1.65
N SER A 13 -33.20 -15.08 -0.53
CA SER A 13 -32.36 -14.06 0.12
C SER A 13 -31.11 -14.65 0.79
N SER A 14 -31.13 -15.92 1.23
CA SER A 14 -29.94 -16.59 1.77
C SER A 14 -28.95 -17.01 0.68
N PHE A 15 -29.39 -17.19 -0.58
CA PHE A 15 -28.49 -17.38 -1.74
C PHE A 15 -27.87 -16.09 -2.26
N LEU A 16 -28.26 -14.91 -1.76
CA LEU A 16 -27.63 -13.63 -2.14
C LEU A 16 -26.63 -13.13 -1.07
N SER A 17 -26.43 -13.90 0.00
CA SER A 17 -25.44 -13.58 1.04
C SER A 17 -24.04 -14.10 0.70
N PHE A 18 -23.63 -13.98 -0.57
CA PHE A 18 -22.26 -14.24 -1.01
C PHE A 18 -21.41 -12.99 -0.73
N SER A 19 -20.70 -12.95 0.40
CA SER A 19 -19.59 -11.99 0.48
C SER A 19 -18.47 -12.36 1.47
N GLN A 20 -18.54 -13.45 2.26
CA GLN A 20 -17.51 -13.76 3.26
C GLN A 20 -17.37 -15.27 3.54
N GLU A 21 -16.93 -16.06 2.57
CA GLU A 21 -16.73 -17.50 2.73
C GLU A 21 -15.27 -17.83 3.13
N ILE A 22 -15.09 -18.76 4.07
CA ILE A 22 -13.78 -19.39 4.30
C ILE A 22 -13.52 -20.35 3.15
N VAL A 23 -12.61 -19.97 2.26
CA VAL A 23 -12.30 -20.76 1.05
C VAL A 23 -11.25 -21.84 1.31
N THR A 24 -10.46 -21.72 2.37
CA THR A 24 -9.46 -22.72 2.75
C THR A 24 -9.09 -22.62 4.23
N SER A 25 -8.83 -23.77 4.85
CA SER A 25 -8.30 -23.89 6.21
C SER A 25 -7.12 -24.85 6.22
N ILE A 26 -5.99 -24.39 6.74
CA ILE A 26 -4.71 -25.10 6.73
C ILE A 26 -4.33 -25.43 8.17
N PRO A 27 -4.36 -26.71 8.58
CA PRO A 27 -3.90 -27.11 9.90
C PRO A 27 -2.40 -26.84 10.06
N LEU A 28 -2.03 -25.91 10.96
CA LEU A 28 -0.64 -25.51 11.19
C LEU A 28 -0.41 -25.24 12.66
N VAL A 29 0.49 -25.98 13.30
CA VAL A 29 0.86 -25.72 14.70
C VAL A 29 2.02 -24.72 14.72
N LEU A 30 1.70 -23.43 14.79
CA LEU A 30 2.70 -22.37 14.78
C LEU A 30 3.22 -22.03 16.18
N LYS A 31 4.54 -21.93 16.33
CA LYS A 31 5.19 -21.41 17.54
C LYS A 31 5.16 -19.87 17.55
N LYS A 32 5.83 -19.22 18.52
CA LYS A 32 6.00 -17.76 18.57
C LYS A 32 6.82 -17.26 17.36
N ASP A 33 6.90 -15.93 17.21
CA ASP A 33 7.61 -15.22 16.13
C ASP A 33 7.10 -15.63 14.75
N ARG A 34 5.79 -15.44 14.58
CA ARG A 34 5.07 -15.83 13.38
C ARG A 34 5.10 -14.71 12.36
N ASP A 35 5.38 -15.09 11.13
CA ASP A 35 5.33 -14.18 10.00
C ASP A 35 4.73 -14.92 8.80
N VAL A 36 3.98 -14.21 7.97
CA VAL A 36 3.35 -14.78 6.79
C VAL A 36 3.55 -13.85 5.61
N PHE A 37 4.13 -14.41 4.55
CA PHE A 37 4.37 -13.71 3.30
C PHE A 37 3.67 -14.46 2.18
N GLN A 38 2.99 -13.74 1.29
CA GLN A 38 2.32 -14.35 0.14
C GLN A 38 2.89 -13.87 -1.19
N ILE A 39 2.87 -14.78 -2.16
CA ILE A 39 3.20 -14.51 -3.57
C ILE A 39 1.97 -14.88 -4.39
N VAL A 40 1.54 -13.97 -5.26
CA VAL A 40 0.48 -14.24 -6.25
C VAL A 40 1.13 -14.26 -7.63
N ASN A 41 0.87 -15.33 -8.38
CA ASN A 41 1.27 -15.42 -9.78
C ASN A 41 0.05 -15.19 -10.67
N ASP A 42 -0.09 -13.99 -11.20
CA ASP A 42 -1.25 -13.61 -12.03
C ASP A 42 -1.34 -14.39 -13.35
N LYS A 43 -0.24 -14.96 -13.84
CA LYS A 43 -0.21 -15.77 -15.07
C LYS A 43 -0.78 -17.18 -14.81
N THR A 44 -0.34 -17.84 -13.74
CA THR A 44 -0.77 -19.20 -13.40
C THR A 44 -2.00 -19.24 -12.51
N LYS A 45 -2.41 -18.08 -11.95
CA LYS A 45 -3.45 -17.95 -10.93
C LYS A 45 -3.14 -18.74 -9.65
N GLU A 46 -1.87 -19.00 -9.38
CA GLU A 46 -1.45 -19.69 -8.17
C GLU A 46 -0.98 -18.71 -7.11
N THR A 47 -1.18 -19.08 -5.85
CA THR A 47 -0.67 -18.35 -4.69
C THR A 47 0.26 -19.24 -3.88
N THR A 48 1.40 -18.72 -3.47
CA THR A 48 2.27 -19.40 -2.48
C THR A 48 2.24 -18.64 -1.17
N LEU A 49 1.86 -19.30 -0.09
CA LEU A 49 1.96 -18.79 1.28
C LEU A 49 3.23 -19.29 1.95
N PHE A 50 4.06 -18.40 2.44
CA PHE A 50 5.20 -18.69 3.32
C PHE A 50 4.78 -18.41 4.75
N VAL A 51 4.39 -19.45 5.47
CA VAL A 51 4.00 -19.36 6.89
C VAL A 51 5.20 -19.76 7.73
N SER A 52 5.80 -18.78 8.40
CA SER A 52 6.97 -18.97 9.26
C SER A 52 6.62 -18.87 10.74
N ASP A 53 7.34 -19.64 11.55
CA ASP A 53 7.46 -19.47 13.00
C ASP A 53 8.94 -19.44 13.42
N LYS A 54 9.24 -19.31 14.70
CA LYS A 54 10.63 -19.28 15.20
C LYS A 54 11.55 -20.46 14.79
N LYS A 55 11.04 -21.54 14.19
CA LYS A 55 11.84 -22.71 13.77
C LYS A 55 11.75 -23.02 12.28
N THR A 56 10.62 -22.77 11.65
CA THR A 56 10.32 -23.30 10.32
C THR A 56 9.71 -22.25 9.40
N VAL A 57 9.83 -22.50 8.11
CA VAL A 57 9.12 -21.79 7.05
C VAL A 57 8.39 -22.83 6.21
N ASN A 58 7.07 -22.74 6.16
CA ASN A 58 6.21 -23.63 5.39
C ASN A 58 5.74 -22.87 4.15
N ALA A 59 6.21 -23.28 2.98
CA ALA A 59 5.75 -22.81 1.68
C ALA A 59 4.58 -23.68 1.23
N ILE A 60 3.40 -23.09 1.02
CA ILE A 60 2.16 -23.78 0.69
C ILE A 60 1.62 -23.20 -0.60
N ARG A 61 1.53 -24.03 -1.64
CA ARG A 61 1.00 -23.64 -2.95
C ARG A 61 -0.48 -23.90 -3.02
N LEU A 62 -1.19 -22.92 -3.55
CA LEU A 62 -2.64 -22.89 -3.72
C LEU A 62 -2.95 -22.67 -5.21
N ASN A 63 -3.93 -23.39 -5.75
CA ASN A 63 -4.44 -23.15 -7.11
C ASN A 63 -5.34 -21.89 -7.17
N GLY A 64 -5.90 -21.61 -8.35
CA GLY A 64 -6.82 -20.48 -8.56
C GLY A 64 -8.12 -20.55 -7.76
N GLN A 65 -8.49 -21.74 -7.28
CA GLN A 65 -9.62 -21.96 -6.36
C GLN A 65 -9.17 -21.94 -4.88
N ILE A 66 -7.93 -21.53 -4.62
CA ILE A 66 -7.31 -21.42 -3.30
C ILE A 66 -7.12 -22.77 -2.59
N GLN A 67 -7.27 -23.89 -3.29
CA GLN A 67 -7.04 -25.22 -2.74
C GLN A 67 -5.56 -25.57 -2.71
N ILE A 68 -5.12 -26.26 -1.65
CA ILE A 68 -3.73 -26.71 -1.51
C ILE A 68 -3.40 -27.70 -2.62
N ILE A 69 -2.35 -27.41 -3.40
CA ILE A 69 -1.82 -28.28 -4.44
C ILE A 69 -0.45 -28.84 -4.11
N ASP A 70 0.34 -28.14 -3.28
CA ASP A 70 1.63 -28.64 -2.80
C ASP A 70 2.08 -27.90 -1.53
N SER A 71 3.06 -28.46 -0.83
CA SER A 71 3.76 -27.78 0.27
C SER A 71 5.19 -28.30 0.45
N LEU A 72 6.06 -27.40 0.91
CA LEU A 72 7.44 -27.69 1.32
C LEU A 72 7.76 -26.94 2.60
N SER A 73 8.59 -27.54 3.45
CA SER A 73 9.04 -26.92 4.70
C SER A 73 10.56 -26.88 4.76
N THR A 74 11.09 -25.84 5.39
CA THR A 74 12.51 -25.69 5.67
C THR A 74 12.72 -25.05 7.04
N VAL A 75 13.98 -25.02 7.49
CA VAL A 75 14.37 -24.34 8.73
C VAL A 75 14.28 -22.83 8.51
N ARG A 76 13.78 -22.09 9.50
CA ARG A 76 13.80 -20.63 9.49
C ARG A 76 15.26 -20.14 9.53
N PRO A 77 15.62 -19.12 8.72
CA PRO A 77 16.92 -18.46 8.82
C PRO A 77 17.26 -17.99 10.24
N GLU A 78 18.55 -17.77 10.48
CA GLU A 78 19.03 -17.23 11.76
C GLU A 78 18.36 -15.89 12.09
N LYS A 79 18.29 -15.55 13.39
CA LYS A 79 17.54 -14.40 13.90
C LYS A 79 17.95 -13.07 13.25
N MET A 80 19.19 -12.95 12.78
CA MET A 80 19.65 -11.75 12.07
C MET A 80 18.88 -11.48 10.78
N TYR A 81 18.30 -12.52 10.15
CA TYR A 81 17.42 -12.41 8.98
C TYR A 81 15.97 -12.29 9.46
N SER A 82 15.60 -11.09 9.92
CA SER A 82 14.33 -10.81 10.57
C SER A 82 13.13 -10.88 9.63
N ASP A 83 13.32 -10.44 8.38
CA ASP A 83 12.20 -10.04 7.51
C ASP A 83 12.19 -10.80 6.19
N MET A 84 11.00 -11.26 5.76
CA MET A 84 10.74 -11.67 4.39
C MET A 84 10.53 -10.43 3.52
N ILE A 85 11.43 -10.21 2.56
CA ILE A 85 11.56 -8.91 1.88
C ILE A 85 11.17 -8.91 0.40
N GLY A 86 10.97 -10.07 -0.20
CA GLY A 86 10.63 -10.19 -1.60
C GLY A 86 10.80 -11.61 -2.12
N TYR A 87 10.62 -11.75 -3.42
CA TYR A 87 10.67 -13.05 -4.07
C TYR A 87 11.11 -12.95 -5.53
N THR A 88 11.52 -14.09 -6.06
CA THR A 88 11.54 -14.35 -7.50
C THR A 88 10.84 -15.67 -7.79
N THR A 89 10.16 -15.76 -8.93
CA THR A 89 9.43 -16.96 -9.34
C THR A 89 9.79 -17.31 -10.78
N ASN A 90 10.02 -18.60 -11.05
CA ASN A 90 9.93 -19.17 -12.39
C ASN A 90 8.97 -20.37 -12.37
N THR A 91 8.84 -21.07 -13.50
CA THR A 91 7.89 -22.18 -13.68
C THR A 91 8.08 -23.32 -12.67
N SER A 92 9.30 -23.57 -12.18
CA SER A 92 9.60 -24.73 -11.31
C SER A 92 10.03 -24.35 -9.89
N ASN A 93 10.47 -23.10 -9.68
CA ASN A 93 11.07 -22.66 -8.43
C ASN A 93 10.52 -21.30 -7.98
N THR A 94 10.29 -21.21 -6.67
CA THR A 94 9.99 -19.95 -5.98
C THR A 94 11.12 -19.65 -5.01
N THR A 95 11.75 -18.49 -5.13
CA THR A 95 12.80 -18.04 -4.21
C THR A 95 12.27 -16.95 -3.30
N LEU A 96 12.32 -17.18 -2.00
CA LEU A 96 11.99 -16.21 -0.95
C LEU A 96 13.28 -15.50 -0.49
N PHE A 97 13.20 -14.18 -0.33
CA PHE A 97 14.32 -13.36 0.14
C PHE A 97 14.10 -12.94 1.58
N TRP A 98 15.15 -13.07 2.38
CA TRP A 98 15.24 -12.63 3.76
C TRP A 98 16.31 -11.56 3.91
N SER A 99 16.12 -10.64 4.86
CA SER A 99 17.05 -9.52 5.09
C SER A 99 17.38 -9.35 6.55
N SER A 100 18.59 -8.87 6.82
CA SER A 100 18.88 -8.16 8.06
C SER A 100 18.16 -6.82 8.14
N GLU A 101 17.97 -6.31 9.36
CA GLU A 101 17.32 -5.02 9.64
C GLU A 101 17.98 -3.84 8.88
N ASN A 102 19.29 -3.92 8.63
CA ASN A 102 20.05 -2.89 7.91
C ASN A 102 20.16 -3.14 6.39
N HIS A 103 19.50 -4.18 5.88
CA HIS A 103 19.48 -4.57 4.46
C HIS A 103 20.83 -4.94 3.83
N LYS A 104 21.86 -5.22 4.65
CA LYS A 104 23.18 -5.64 4.15
C LYS A 104 23.30 -7.14 3.92
N GLU A 105 22.72 -7.95 4.81
CA GLU A 105 22.81 -9.39 4.73
C GLU A 105 21.51 -9.94 4.15
N ILE A 106 21.60 -10.57 2.99
CA ILE A 106 20.46 -11.14 2.28
C ILE A 106 20.62 -12.65 2.23
N LEU A 107 19.58 -13.39 2.65
CA LEU A 107 19.52 -14.83 2.50
C LEU A 107 18.36 -15.20 1.58
N THR A 108 18.63 -16.08 0.64
CA THR A 108 17.61 -16.65 -0.25
C THR A 108 17.26 -18.06 0.19
N GLN A 109 15.99 -18.44 0.09
CA GLN A 109 15.52 -19.82 0.19
C GLN A 109 14.75 -20.16 -1.09
N SER A 110 15.33 -20.99 -1.95
CA SER A 110 14.74 -21.43 -3.21
C SER A 110 14.04 -22.77 -3.04
N TYR A 111 12.73 -22.79 -3.27
CA TYR A 111 11.84 -23.94 -3.10
C TYR A 111 11.60 -24.59 -4.47
N ASN A 112 12.19 -25.77 -4.67
CA ASN A 112 11.92 -26.64 -5.81
C ASN A 112 10.88 -27.68 -5.41
N PHE A 113 9.63 -27.44 -5.80
CA PHE A 113 8.48 -28.29 -5.46
C PHE A 113 8.54 -29.66 -6.16
N GLU A 114 9.00 -29.71 -7.41
CA GLU A 114 9.16 -30.96 -8.17
C GLU A 114 10.25 -31.85 -7.58
N GLY A 115 11.42 -31.27 -7.31
CA GLY A 115 12.59 -31.94 -6.74
C GLY A 115 12.56 -32.12 -5.23
N ARG A 116 11.50 -31.64 -4.56
CA ARG A 116 11.30 -31.68 -3.09
C ARG A 116 12.50 -31.14 -2.30
N LYS A 117 13.15 -30.09 -2.80
CA LYS A 117 14.39 -29.56 -2.23
C LYS A 117 14.29 -28.06 -1.99
N VAL A 118 14.82 -27.63 -0.84
CA VAL A 118 15.04 -26.21 -0.55
C VAL A 118 16.54 -25.95 -0.48
N THR A 119 17.02 -24.95 -1.21
CA THR A 119 18.42 -24.51 -1.16
C THR A 119 18.52 -23.09 -0.66
N SER A 120 19.57 -22.80 0.11
CA SER A 120 19.81 -21.45 0.62
C SER A 120 21.12 -20.87 0.10
N LYS A 121 21.15 -19.56 -0.11
CA LYS A 121 22.35 -18.83 -0.49
C LYS A 121 22.36 -17.43 0.14
N ASN A 122 23.52 -17.02 0.62
CA ASN A 122 23.73 -15.74 1.28
C ASN A 122 24.40 -14.74 0.35
N TYR A 123 24.08 -13.47 0.52
CA TYR A 123 24.68 -12.33 -0.17
C TYR A 123 24.94 -11.22 0.84
N ASN A 124 26.04 -10.50 0.63
CA ASN A 124 26.36 -9.30 1.37
C ASN A 124 26.33 -8.11 0.40
N LEU A 125 25.48 -7.14 0.70
CA LEU A 125 25.39 -5.88 -0.03
C LEU A 125 26.33 -4.85 0.62
N PRO A 126 27.33 -4.32 -0.12
CA PRO A 126 28.29 -3.37 0.43
C PRO A 126 27.63 -2.10 1.01
N LEU A 127 26.60 -1.59 0.32
CA LEU A 127 25.86 -0.36 0.64
C LEU A 127 26.76 0.80 1.08
N LYS A 128 27.93 0.94 0.45
CA LYS A 128 28.95 1.92 0.84
C LYS A 128 28.48 3.31 0.45
N ASP A 129 28.34 4.19 1.44
CA ASP A 129 27.80 5.54 1.26
C ASP A 129 26.40 5.54 0.63
N GLU A 130 25.61 4.49 0.87
CA GLU A 130 24.26 4.35 0.35
C GLU A 130 23.20 4.40 1.46
N ARG A 131 21.97 4.71 1.06
CA ARG A 131 20.77 4.58 1.88
C ARG A 131 19.76 3.72 1.15
N PHE A 132 19.24 2.70 1.83
CA PHE A 132 18.09 1.92 1.37
C PHE A 132 16.87 2.84 1.21
N LEU A 133 16.11 2.66 0.13
CA LEU A 133 14.88 3.39 -0.11
C LEU A 133 13.66 2.46 -0.17
N GLN A 134 13.72 1.44 -1.03
CA GLN A 134 12.59 0.53 -1.23
C GLN A 134 13.02 -0.77 -1.90
N LYS A 135 12.12 -1.76 -1.93
CA LYS A 135 12.30 -3.06 -2.56
C LYS A 135 11.07 -3.51 -3.35
N PHE A 136 11.29 -4.28 -4.41
CA PHE A 136 10.25 -4.67 -5.36
C PHE A 136 10.49 -6.08 -5.88
N SER A 137 9.43 -6.87 -6.03
CA SER A 137 9.47 -8.14 -6.77
C SER A 137 8.60 -7.92 -8.00
N GLU A 138 9.23 -7.86 -9.17
CA GLU A 138 8.60 -7.48 -10.44
C GLU A 138 9.26 -8.23 -11.58
N ASN A 139 8.46 -8.69 -12.56
CA ASN A 139 8.98 -9.33 -13.78
C ASN A 139 10.03 -10.42 -13.50
N GLU A 140 9.70 -11.30 -12.54
CA GLU A 140 10.55 -12.44 -12.15
C GLU A 140 11.93 -12.06 -11.58
N LYS A 141 12.10 -10.80 -11.19
CA LYS A 141 13.31 -10.26 -10.55
C LYS A 141 12.95 -9.63 -9.21
N PHE A 142 13.93 -9.61 -8.33
CA PHE A 142 13.85 -8.90 -7.06
C PHE A 142 14.83 -7.74 -7.05
N TYR A 143 14.36 -6.57 -6.64
CA TYR A 143 15.08 -5.30 -6.70
C TYR A 143 15.18 -4.71 -5.30
N ILE A 144 16.37 -4.23 -4.95
CA ILE A 144 16.58 -3.30 -3.83
C ILE A 144 17.07 -1.97 -4.39
N LEU A 145 16.30 -0.92 -4.15
CA LEU A 145 16.57 0.46 -4.56
C LEU A 145 17.29 1.22 -3.45
N THR A 146 18.41 1.84 -3.79
CA THR A 146 19.20 2.68 -2.89
C THR A 146 19.53 4.03 -3.55
N VAL A 147 19.96 4.99 -2.72
CA VAL A 147 20.51 6.27 -3.17
C VAL A 147 21.93 6.45 -2.64
N LEU A 148 22.83 6.91 -3.50
CA LEU A 148 24.21 7.22 -3.12
C LEU A 148 24.28 8.61 -2.45
N LYS A 149 25.03 8.69 -1.35
CA LYS A 149 25.15 9.87 -0.49
C LYS A 149 25.60 11.11 -1.26
N ASN A 150 24.91 12.22 -0.99
CA ASN A 150 25.20 13.55 -1.55
C ASN A 150 25.25 13.59 -3.09
N SER A 151 24.53 12.69 -3.78
CA SER A 151 24.60 12.54 -5.24
C SER A 151 23.23 12.59 -5.91
N ASN A 152 23.23 12.60 -7.25
CA ASN A 152 22.09 12.37 -8.12
C ASN A 152 22.05 10.92 -8.64
N THR A 153 22.53 9.97 -7.87
CA THR A 153 22.69 8.59 -8.32
C THR A 153 21.82 7.64 -7.50
N LEU A 154 20.98 6.88 -8.20
CA LEU A 154 20.27 5.74 -7.64
C LEU A 154 20.99 4.45 -8.02
N LYS A 155 20.86 3.42 -7.19
CA LYS A 155 21.31 2.08 -7.54
C LYS A 155 20.20 1.05 -7.35
N LEU A 156 20.22 0.04 -8.20
CA LEU A 156 19.39 -1.15 -8.09
C LEU A 156 20.29 -2.37 -7.91
N TYR A 157 20.09 -3.09 -6.82
CA TYR A 157 20.57 -4.46 -6.66
C TYR A 157 19.51 -5.40 -7.22
N VAL A 158 19.83 -6.05 -8.33
CA VAL A 158 18.91 -6.89 -9.12
C VAL A 158 19.25 -8.35 -8.92
N PHE A 159 18.33 -9.11 -8.33
CA PHE A 159 18.43 -10.54 -8.18
C PHE A 159 17.61 -11.24 -9.26
N GLY A 160 18.28 -12.02 -10.10
CA GLY A 160 17.66 -12.84 -11.13
C GLY A 160 17.19 -14.21 -10.63
N ASN A 161 16.35 -14.86 -11.43
CA ASN A 161 15.90 -16.25 -11.21
C ASN A 161 17.03 -17.29 -11.24
N ASP A 162 18.17 -16.97 -11.86
CA ASP A 162 19.37 -17.80 -11.88
C ASP A 162 20.24 -17.66 -10.61
N GLY A 163 19.79 -16.85 -9.64
CA GLY A 163 20.50 -16.58 -8.41
C GLY A 163 21.74 -15.69 -8.61
N LYS A 164 21.83 -14.95 -9.72
CA LYS A 164 22.83 -13.89 -9.89
C LYS A 164 22.32 -12.58 -9.33
N LEU A 165 23.26 -11.84 -8.74
CA LEU A 165 23.09 -10.48 -8.26
C LEU A 165 23.85 -9.55 -9.19
N GLU A 166 23.16 -8.56 -9.75
CA GLU A 166 23.74 -7.49 -10.55
C GLU A 166 23.50 -6.13 -9.88
N GLU A 167 24.50 -5.25 -9.92
CA GLU A 167 24.34 -3.85 -9.54
C GLU A 167 24.10 -3.03 -10.80
N LYS A 168 23.07 -2.19 -10.78
CA LYS A 168 22.74 -1.24 -11.86
C LYS A 168 22.74 0.17 -11.28
N VAL A 169 23.40 1.07 -11.98
CA VAL A 169 23.51 2.48 -11.59
C VAL A 169 22.62 3.30 -12.51
N ILE A 170 21.78 4.15 -11.92
CA ILE A 170 20.93 5.08 -12.66
C ILE A 170 21.39 6.50 -12.32
N ASP A 171 21.94 7.18 -13.32
CA ASP A 171 22.39 8.56 -13.19
C ASP A 171 21.23 9.55 -13.46
N LEU A 172 20.96 10.41 -12.49
CA LEU A 172 19.96 11.49 -12.58
C LEU A 172 20.64 12.86 -12.74
N THR A 173 21.90 12.89 -13.18
CA THR A 173 22.61 14.13 -13.48
C THR A 173 21.83 14.95 -14.52
N GLY A 174 21.65 16.24 -14.25
CA GLY A 174 20.82 17.15 -15.04
C GLY A 174 19.38 17.29 -14.55
N PHE A 175 18.90 16.38 -13.69
CA PHE A 175 17.57 16.50 -13.09
C PHE A 175 17.56 17.59 -12.01
N ARG A 176 16.38 18.15 -11.77
CA ARG A 176 16.17 19.27 -10.83
C ARG A 176 15.23 18.83 -9.72
N PHE A 177 15.70 18.87 -8.49
CA PHE A 177 14.88 18.54 -7.31
C PHE A 177 14.72 19.76 -6.42
N PHE A 178 13.51 19.96 -5.89
CA PHE A 178 13.14 21.09 -5.06
C PHE A 178 12.54 20.61 -3.74
N GLN A 179 13.05 21.13 -2.63
CA GLN A 179 12.49 20.90 -1.30
C GLN A 179 11.28 21.82 -1.03
N THR A 180 10.71 21.69 0.18
CA THR A 180 9.59 22.53 0.65
C THR A 180 9.91 24.03 0.55
N ASN A 181 11.15 24.41 0.85
CA ASN A 181 11.64 25.80 0.81
C ASN A 181 12.08 26.29 -0.59
N TYR A 182 11.75 25.54 -1.66
CA TYR A 182 12.15 25.83 -3.04
C TYR A 182 13.66 25.76 -3.32
N SER A 183 14.47 25.30 -2.36
CA SER A 183 15.90 25.10 -2.60
C SER A 183 16.12 23.96 -3.60
N LYS A 184 17.01 24.20 -4.58
CA LYS A 184 17.42 23.19 -5.53
C LYS A 184 18.45 22.26 -4.88
N VAL A 185 18.18 20.97 -4.88
CA VAL A 185 19.01 19.94 -4.23
C VAL A 185 19.27 18.74 -5.16
N THR A 186 20.09 17.80 -4.71
CA THR A 186 20.22 16.48 -5.34
C THR A 186 19.06 15.57 -4.94
N ILE A 187 18.89 14.40 -5.59
CA ILE A 187 17.91 13.40 -5.15
C ILE A 187 18.18 12.95 -3.71
N TYR A 188 19.45 12.79 -3.32
CA TYR A 188 19.80 12.49 -1.93
C TYR A 188 19.34 13.61 -0.99
N GLY A 189 19.55 14.87 -1.37
CA GLY A 189 19.10 16.03 -0.59
C GLY A 189 17.59 16.08 -0.44
N LEU A 190 16.84 15.82 -1.52
CA LEU A 190 15.38 15.74 -1.49
C LEU A 190 14.88 14.64 -0.55
N LEU A 191 15.46 13.45 -0.66
CA LEU A 191 15.13 12.30 0.19
C LEU A 191 15.56 12.52 1.64
N SER A 192 16.59 13.33 1.90
CA SER A 192 17.05 13.65 3.26
C SER A 192 16.15 14.64 4.01
N GLU A 193 15.22 15.33 3.32
CA GLU A 193 14.29 16.25 3.95
C GLU A 193 13.41 15.51 4.96
N ASN A 194 13.34 16.03 6.18
CA ASN A 194 12.54 15.42 7.23
C ASN A 194 11.13 16.01 7.20
N LEU A 195 10.14 15.18 6.89
CA LEU A 195 8.73 15.56 6.73
C LEU A 195 7.91 15.03 7.91
N LEU A 196 8.51 15.14 9.10
CA LEU A 196 7.85 14.83 10.35
C LEU A 196 6.60 15.70 10.51
N PRO A 197 5.60 15.17 11.20
CA PRO A 197 5.59 13.90 11.94
C PRO A 197 5.10 12.69 11.14
N LEU A 198 4.75 12.87 9.87
CA LEU A 198 4.18 11.79 9.06
C LEU A 198 5.25 10.90 8.41
N GLU A 199 6.39 11.48 8.04
CA GLU A 199 7.32 10.81 7.13
C GLU A 199 8.78 11.15 7.44
N ASN A 200 9.60 10.14 7.76
CA ASN A 200 11.00 10.32 8.13
C ASN A 200 11.90 10.55 6.92
N ALA A 201 13.09 11.11 7.10
CA ALA A 201 14.10 11.17 6.03
C ALA A 201 14.37 9.78 5.41
N PHE A 202 14.53 9.74 4.09
CA PHE A 202 14.74 8.55 3.23
C PHE A 202 13.59 7.54 3.18
N GLU A 203 12.45 7.85 3.81
CA GLU A 203 11.26 7.03 3.68
C GLU A 203 10.63 7.19 2.28
N LEU A 204 10.22 6.07 1.68
CA LEU A 204 9.60 6.05 0.35
C LEU A 204 8.41 5.08 0.36
N GLN A 205 7.20 5.61 0.35
CA GLN A 205 5.99 4.78 0.46
C GLN A 205 5.73 4.01 -0.83
N LYS A 206 5.66 2.68 -0.74
CA LYS A 206 5.20 1.85 -1.86
C LYS A 206 3.68 1.94 -1.98
N ILE A 207 3.20 2.20 -3.18
CA ILE A 207 1.78 2.28 -3.52
C ILE A 207 1.46 1.21 -4.55
N ASN A 208 0.37 0.48 -4.33
CA ASN A 208 -0.20 -0.42 -5.32
C ASN A 208 -1.59 0.12 -5.73
N PRO A 209 -1.73 0.80 -6.88
CA PRO A 209 -3.00 1.39 -7.31
C PRO A 209 -4.06 0.34 -7.70
N GLU A 210 -3.66 -0.92 -7.88
CA GLU A 210 -4.56 -2.05 -8.14
C GLU A 210 -5.31 -2.55 -6.90
N SER A 211 -5.01 -1.95 -5.74
CA SER A 211 -5.65 -2.20 -4.46
C SER A 211 -6.00 -0.87 -3.78
N PRO A 212 -7.08 -0.82 -2.97
CA PRO A 212 -7.37 0.35 -2.15
C PRO A 212 -6.16 0.74 -1.30
N THR A 213 -5.68 1.98 -1.50
CA THR A 213 -4.63 2.59 -0.69
C THR A 213 -5.27 3.46 0.38
N SER A 214 -4.75 3.42 1.59
CA SER A 214 -5.27 4.24 2.70
C SER A 214 -4.84 5.70 2.60
N LEU A 215 -5.57 6.59 3.28
CA LEU A 215 -5.15 7.98 3.42
C LEU A 215 -3.84 8.16 4.20
N THR A 216 -3.45 7.23 5.07
CA THR A 216 -2.19 7.37 5.81
C THR A 216 -0.97 7.15 4.90
N GLU A 217 -1.05 6.21 3.97
CA GLU A 217 -0.01 5.96 2.98
C GLU A 217 -0.02 7.02 1.90
N SER A 218 -1.19 7.33 1.36
CA SER A 218 -1.30 8.32 0.28
C SER A 218 -1.08 9.77 0.73
N ALA A 219 -1.16 10.07 2.04
CA ALA A 219 -0.78 11.37 2.58
C ALA A 219 0.75 11.60 2.64
N LYS A 220 1.58 10.55 2.53
CA LYS A 220 3.04 10.69 2.45
C LYS A 220 3.43 11.42 1.16
N LYS A 221 4.46 12.26 1.24
CA LYS A 221 4.91 13.11 0.13
C LYS A 221 5.82 12.37 -0.83
N ARG A 222 6.53 11.34 -0.39
CA ARG A 222 7.40 10.54 -1.25
C ARG A 222 6.77 9.17 -1.48
N LYS A 223 6.37 8.91 -2.73
CA LYS A 223 5.72 7.65 -3.12
C LYS A 223 6.48 6.98 -4.25
N CYS A 224 6.36 5.67 -4.30
CA CYS A 224 6.85 4.86 -5.41
C CYS A 224 5.78 3.89 -5.89
N TYR A 225 5.72 3.74 -7.19
CA TYR A 225 4.82 2.87 -7.93
C TYR A 225 5.70 1.94 -8.77
N SER A 226 5.31 0.68 -8.89
CA SER A 226 6.05 -0.29 -9.71
C SER A 226 5.12 -1.05 -10.62
N ASN A 227 5.62 -1.41 -11.79
CA ASN A 227 5.05 -2.45 -12.64
C ASN A 227 6.21 -3.22 -13.30
N ALA A 228 5.87 -4.17 -14.19
CA ALA A 228 6.87 -5.03 -14.83
C ALA A 228 7.96 -4.30 -15.64
N LYS A 229 7.73 -3.04 -16.04
CA LYS A 229 8.63 -2.26 -16.91
C LYS A 229 9.36 -1.12 -16.20
N GLN A 230 8.76 -0.54 -15.16
CA GLN A 230 9.27 0.70 -14.59
C GLN A 230 8.98 0.84 -13.10
N ILE A 231 9.82 1.64 -12.42
CA ILE A 231 9.55 2.21 -11.10
C ILE A 231 9.31 3.70 -11.29
N ILE A 232 8.19 4.22 -10.80
CA ILE A 232 7.88 5.65 -10.82
C ILE A 232 7.97 6.19 -9.40
N LEU A 233 8.74 7.26 -9.21
CA LEU A 233 8.87 7.99 -7.97
C LEU A 233 8.15 9.33 -8.09
N THR A 234 7.34 9.70 -7.10
CA THR A 234 6.70 11.01 -7.03
C THR A 234 7.05 11.70 -5.72
N PHE A 235 7.40 12.98 -5.81
CA PHE A 235 7.77 13.80 -4.66
C PHE A 235 6.92 15.06 -4.59
N ASP A 236 6.15 15.18 -3.50
CA ASP A 236 5.27 16.29 -3.18
C ASP A 236 5.82 17.17 -2.05
N ASN A 237 7.13 17.14 -1.79
CA ASN A 237 7.80 18.01 -0.82
C ASN A 237 7.49 19.49 -1.09
N ASN A 238 7.46 19.88 -2.37
CA ASN A 238 7.14 21.23 -2.79
C ASN A 238 5.62 21.42 -2.97
N PHE A 239 5.07 22.53 -2.47
CA PHE A 239 3.63 22.82 -2.52
C PHE A 239 3.10 23.21 -3.91
N ASP A 240 3.99 23.52 -4.84
CA ASP A 240 3.66 23.98 -6.19
C ASP A 240 4.00 22.94 -7.27
N LEU A 241 4.77 21.90 -6.93
CA LEU A 241 5.25 20.91 -7.91
C LEU A 241 5.08 19.49 -7.39
N THR A 242 4.55 18.59 -8.23
CA THR A 242 4.79 17.15 -8.10
C THR A 242 5.97 16.81 -9.00
N GLN A 243 7.06 16.31 -8.40
CA GLN A 243 8.28 15.98 -9.11
C GLN A 243 8.29 14.47 -9.37
N MET A 244 8.25 14.07 -10.63
CA MET A 244 8.16 12.67 -11.03
C MET A 244 9.46 12.20 -11.67
N VAL A 245 9.94 11.03 -11.25
CA VAL A 245 11.07 10.33 -11.86
C VAL A 245 10.61 8.93 -12.27
N THR A 246 10.72 8.61 -13.54
CA THR A 246 10.40 7.28 -14.07
C THR A 246 11.71 6.55 -14.37
N LEU A 247 11.92 5.43 -13.71
CA LEU A 247 13.07 4.53 -13.88
C LEU A 247 12.66 3.36 -14.77
N ASP A 248 13.34 3.19 -15.88
CA ASP A 248 13.16 2.06 -16.80
C ASP A 248 13.93 0.83 -16.28
N LEU A 249 13.25 -0.31 -16.12
CA LEU A 249 13.84 -1.55 -15.56
C LEU A 249 14.50 -2.45 -16.61
N GLU A 250 14.42 -2.11 -17.89
CA GLU A 250 15.06 -2.83 -18.99
C GLU A 250 16.42 -2.21 -19.32
N ASN A 251 16.45 -0.90 -19.50
CA ASN A 251 17.61 -0.12 -19.91
C ASN A 251 18.32 0.58 -18.74
N PHE A 252 17.71 0.60 -17.54
CA PHE A 252 18.24 1.27 -16.36
C PHE A 252 18.51 2.77 -16.58
N THR A 253 17.61 3.41 -17.31
CA THR A 253 17.63 4.86 -17.57
C THR A 253 16.51 5.55 -16.81
N ALA A 254 16.54 6.88 -16.74
CA ALA A 254 15.51 7.65 -16.06
C ALA A 254 15.00 8.82 -16.91
N LYS A 255 13.76 9.23 -16.64
CA LYS A 255 13.17 10.48 -17.15
C LYS A 255 12.60 11.28 -15.98
N GLN A 256 12.67 12.61 -16.06
CA GLN A 256 12.04 13.51 -15.10
C GLN A 256 10.92 14.31 -15.74
N LYS A 257 9.83 14.48 -14.99
CA LYS A 257 8.78 15.45 -15.28
C LYS A 257 8.38 16.23 -14.04
N LEU A 258 8.11 17.53 -14.23
CA LEU A 258 7.64 18.43 -13.18
C LEU A 258 6.20 18.83 -13.50
N PHE A 259 5.26 18.46 -12.65
CA PHE A 259 3.84 18.77 -12.81
C PHE A 259 3.47 19.93 -11.91
N LYS A 260 2.96 21.02 -12.51
CA LYS A 260 2.52 22.19 -11.73
C LYS A 260 1.26 21.86 -10.95
N LYS A 261 1.26 22.05 -9.64
CA LYS A 261 0.03 21.95 -8.83
C LYS A 261 -0.87 23.16 -9.10
N PRO A 262 -2.18 23.06 -8.81
CA PRO A 262 -3.08 24.21 -8.95
C PRO A 262 -2.59 25.43 -8.17
N PHE A 263 -2.88 26.62 -8.68
CA PHE A 263 -2.50 27.86 -8.02
C PHE A 263 -3.52 28.25 -6.95
N ILE A 264 -3.02 28.49 -5.74
CA ILE A 264 -3.75 29.16 -4.67
C ILE A 264 -2.82 30.27 -4.20
N GLN A 265 -3.32 31.50 -4.16
CA GLN A 265 -2.56 32.59 -3.58
C GLN A 265 -2.40 32.33 -2.08
N TYR A 266 -1.16 32.33 -1.60
CA TYR A 266 -0.86 32.20 -0.17
C TYR A 266 0.22 33.21 0.23
N THR A 267 0.18 33.61 1.49
CA THR A 267 1.24 34.39 2.14
C THR A 267 1.92 33.52 3.17
N GLU A 268 3.00 33.99 3.79
CA GLU A 268 3.64 33.29 4.91
C GLU A 268 2.67 32.97 6.07
N PHE A 269 1.56 33.69 6.18
CA PHE A 269 0.54 33.50 7.22
C PHE A 269 -0.56 32.49 6.84
N TYR A 270 -0.71 32.16 5.55
CA TYR A 270 -1.71 31.20 5.08
C TYR A 270 -1.04 29.90 4.68
N GLN A 271 -1.14 28.89 5.55
CA GLN A 271 -0.61 27.56 5.25
C GLN A 271 -1.43 26.91 4.14
N VAL A 272 -0.74 26.48 3.09
CA VAL A 272 -1.28 25.58 2.07
C VAL A 272 -0.76 24.18 2.30
N ASN A 273 -1.57 23.19 1.95
CA ASN A 273 -1.13 21.80 1.86
C ASN A 273 -1.41 21.26 0.46
N SER A 274 -0.65 20.24 0.05
CA SER A 274 -0.84 19.64 -1.26
C SER A 274 -0.38 18.19 -1.29
N ASN A 275 -0.96 17.40 -2.17
CA ASN A 275 -0.54 16.01 -2.38
C ASN A 275 -0.88 15.55 -3.79
N SER A 276 -0.32 14.42 -4.22
CA SER A 276 -0.67 13.79 -5.48
C SER A 276 -0.78 12.28 -5.40
N PHE A 277 -1.51 11.70 -6.35
CA PHE A 277 -1.64 10.27 -6.54
C PHE A 277 -1.63 9.92 -8.02
N LEU A 278 -0.84 8.90 -8.38
CA LEU A 278 -0.74 8.38 -9.74
C LEU A 278 -1.54 7.08 -9.89
N ILE A 279 -2.39 7.01 -10.91
CA ILE A 279 -3.13 5.81 -11.30
C ILE A 279 -3.44 5.86 -12.80
N ASP A 280 -3.28 4.73 -13.52
CA ASP A 280 -3.55 4.63 -14.97
C ASP A 280 -2.99 5.81 -15.78
N ASP A 281 -1.72 6.17 -15.54
CA ASP A 281 -1.04 7.29 -16.19
C ASP A 281 -1.73 8.66 -15.98
N ARG A 282 -2.60 8.80 -14.98
CA ARG A 282 -3.22 10.07 -14.60
C ARG A 282 -2.71 10.53 -13.25
N LEU A 283 -2.40 11.83 -13.17
CA LEU A 283 -1.97 12.46 -11.93
C LEU A 283 -3.14 13.24 -11.32
N TYR A 284 -3.59 12.78 -10.17
CA TYR A 284 -4.56 13.49 -9.33
C TYR A 284 -3.77 14.37 -8.36
N GLN A 285 -3.94 15.68 -8.42
CA GLN A 285 -3.25 16.64 -7.56
C GLN A 285 -4.28 17.40 -6.72
N ILE A 286 -4.08 17.42 -5.41
CA ILE A 286 -4.85 18.26 -4.50
C ILE A 286 -4.02 19.41 -3.99
N LYS A 287 -4.65 20.58 -3.84
CA LYS A 287 -4.09 21.71 -3.09
C LYS A 287 -5.18 22.37 -2.28
N VAL A 288 -4.85 22.74 -1.05
CA VAL A 288 -5.81 23.25 -0.09
C VAL A 288 -5.21 24.44 0.67
N SER A 289 -6.05 25.39 1.02
CA SER A 289 -5.81 26.45 1.99
C SER A 289 -6.93 26.44 3.03
N THR A 290 -7.00 27.44 3.90
CA THR A 290 -8.07 27.58 4.89
C THR A 290 -9.46 27.76 4.29
N GLU A 291 -9.56 28.25 3.05
CA GLU A 291 -10.83 28.66 2.41
C GLU A 291 -11.12 27.97 1.09
N LYS A 292 -10.09 27.38 0.45
CA LYS A 292 -10.19 26.83 -0.89
C LYS A 292 -9.56 25.45 -0.96
N PHE A 293 -10.24 24.51 -1.60
CA PHE A 293 -9.70 23.21 -1.98
C PHE A 293 -9.80 23.07 -3.50
N ILE A 294 -8.76 22.56 -4.15
CA ILE A 294 -8.72 22.31 -5.59
C ILE A 294 -8.24 20.88 -5.83
N LEU A 295 -8.96 20.14 -6.66
CA LEU A 295 -8.54 18.86 -7.24
C LEU A 295 -8.31 19.04 -8.74
N ASN A 296 -7.11 18.75 -9.21
CA ASN A 296 -6.77 18.66 -10.63
C ASN A 296 -6.50 17.22 -11.03
N ILE A 297 -7.01 16.83 -12.20
CA ILE A 297 -6.71 15.56 -12.85
C ILE A 297 -5.98 15.88 -14.13
N LYS A 298 -4.80 15.29 -14.32
CA LYS A 298 -3.91 15.58 -15.45
C LYS A 298 -3.48 14.31 -16.17
N ASP A 299 -3.20 14.46 -17.45
CA ASP A 299 -2.56 13.43 -18.26
C ASP A 299 -1.04 13.39 -18.00
N PRO A 300 -0.31 12.40 -18.57
CA PRO A 300 1.15 12.35 -18.48
C PRO A 300 1.83 13.57 -19.08
N GLU A 301 1.14 14.33 -19.93
CA GLU A 301 1.66 15.49 -20.62
C GLU A 301 1.59 16.80 -19.80
N ASP A 302 1.04 16.76 -18.58
CA ASP A 302 0.72 17.92 -17.73
C ASP A 302 -0.45 18.76 -18.27
N HIS A 303 -1.25 18.21 -19.20
CA HIS A 303 -2.50 18.83 -19.61
C HIS A 303 -3.58 18.59 -18.56
N LEU A 304 -4.34 19.65 -18.27
CA LEU A 304 -5.48 19.59 -17.36
C LEU A 304 -6.64 18.88 -18.03
N LEU A 305 -7.03 17.71 -17.51
CA LEU A 305 -8.22 16.98 -17.94
C LEU A 305 -9.47 17.48 -17.21
N LYS A 306 -9.35 17.68 -15.89
CA LYS A 306 -10.44 18.15 -15.05
C LYS A 306 -9.93 18.98 -13.87
N GLU A 307 -10.72 19.97 -13.47
CA GLU A 307 -10.51 20.76 -12.26
C GLU A 307 -11.82 20.83 -11.48
N TYR A 308 -11.73 20.64 -10.16
CA TYR A 308 -12.81 20.87 -9.21
C TYR A 308 -12.36 21.89 -8.16
N VAL A 309 -13.10 22.97 -8.03
CA VAL A 309 -12.82 24.04 -7.07
C VAL A 309 -13.90 24.09 -6.01
N VAL A 310 -13.50 23.96 -4.75
CA VAL A 310 -14.38 23.95 -3.59
C VAL A 310 -14.08 25.13 -2.69
N THR A 311 -15.12 25.83 -2.27
CA THR A 311 -15.09 26.91 -1.26
C THR A 311 -16.30 26.78 -0.35
N GLU A 312 -16.46 27.68 0.62
CA GLU A 312 -17.72 27.75 1.39
C GLU A 312 -18.92 28.11 0.49
N ALA A 313 -18.74 29.03 -0.46
CA ALA A 313 -19.77 29.45 -1.40
C ALA A 313 -20.03 28.44 -2.53
N ASN A 314 -19.04 27.60 -2.85
CA ASN A 314 -19.16 26.50 -3.81
C ASN A 314 -18.87 25.16 -3.11
N PRO A 315 -19.88 24.53 -2.47
CA PRO A 315 -19.73 23.26 -1.78
C PRO A 315 -19.20 22.12 -2.66
N ILE A 316 -18.79 21.02 -2.01
CA ILE A 316 -18.25 19.84 -2.70
C ILE A 316 -19.38 19.16 -3.49
N SER A 317 -19.40 19.36 -4.81
CA SER A 317 -20.40 18.80 -5.72
C SER A 317 -20.04 17.41 -6.27
N PHE A 318 -18.82 16.93 -6.03
CA PHE A 318 -18.28 15.69 -6.62
C PHE A 318 -18.06 14.57 -5.58
N LYS A 319 -18.92 14.48 -4.56
CA LYS A 319 -18.82 13.47 -3.49
C LYS A 319 -19.95 12.45 -3.61
N ASN A 320 -19.63 11.19 -3.38
CA ASN A 320 -20.55 10.05 -3.29
C ASN A 320 -20.71 9.58 -1.84
N SER A 321 -20.30 10.41 -0.89
CA SER A 321 -20.46 10.16 0.54
C SER A 321 -20.74 11.44 1.31
N ASP A 322 -21.10 11.28 2.57
CA ASP A 322 -20.98 12.34 3.57
C ASP A 322 -19.51 12.74 3.77
N ILE A 323 -19.30 13.89 4.43
CA ILE A 323 -17.98 14.25 4.93
C ILE A 323 -17.78 13.48 6.23
N ILE A 324 -16.96 12.44 6.17
CA ILE A 324 -16.77 11.50 7.28
C ILE A 324 -15.56 11.93 8.11
N GLN A 325 -15.70 11.83 9.44
CA GLN A 325 -14.59 11.87 10.38
C GLN A 325 -14.56 10.59 11.22
N GLU A 326 -13.51 9.79 11.08
CA GLU A 326 -13.22 8.66 11.97
C GLU A 326 -12.21 9.08 13.05
N ASN A 327 -12.37 8.56 14.27
CA ASN A 327 -11.41 8.76 15.37
C ASN A 327 -10.91 7.40 15.88
N GLY A 328 -10.02 6.77 15.11
CA GLY A 328 -9.40 5.49 15.43
C GLY A 328 -10.19 4.27 14.96
N GLU A 329 -11.37 4.03 15.52
CA GLU A 329 -12.25 2.90 15.17
C GLU A 329 -13.42 3.36 14.30
N LYS A 330 -13.93 2.49 13.42
CA LYS A 330 -15.07 2.80 12.53
C LYS A 330 -16.34 3.09 13.33
N SER A 331 -16.49 2.45 14.49
CA SER A 331 -17.55 2.71 15.47
C SER A 331 -17.57 4.16 15.98
N ASN A 332 -16.46 4.88 15.92
CA ASN A 332 -16.32 6.27 16.38
C ASN A 332 -16.33 7.27 15.20
N THR A 333 -17.30 7.09 14.32
CA THR A 333 -17.50 7.92 13.13
C THR A 333 -18.46 9.08 13.41
N ARG A 334 -18.11 10.27 12.89
CA ARG A 334 -18.95 11.47 12.89
C ARG A 334 -19.13 11.99 11.47
N ILE A 335 -20.35 12.39 11.13
CA ILE A 335 -20.65 13.13 9.90
C ILE A 335 -20.43 14.64 10.15
N LEU A 336 -19.73 15.30 9.24
CA LEU A 336 -19.54 16.74 9.21
C LEU A 336 -20.48 17.35 8.17
N GLU A 337 -21.21 18.39 8.56
CA GLU A 337 -22.26 18.97 7.72
C GLU A 337 -21.72 19.98 6.71
N LYS A 338 -20.64 20.69 7.05
CA LYS A 338 -20.19 21.87 6.30
C LYS A 338 -18.91 21.61 5.50
N THR A 339 -18.91 22.04 4.24
CA THR A 339 -17.71 22.09 3.38
C THR A 339 -16.55 22.84 4.05
N SER A 340 -16.82 23.93 4.76
CA SER A 340 -15.78 24.68 5.49
C SER A 340 -15.11 23.86 6.60
N GLN A 341 -15.83 22.90 7.21
CA GLN A 341 -15.22 21.97 8.17
C GLN A 341 -14.27 20.99 7.48
N PHE A 342 -14.63 20.50 6.29
CA PHE A 342 -13.76 19.64 5.48
C PHE A 342 -12.48 20.37 5.08
N ILE A 343 -12.61 21.53 4.40
CA ILE A 343 -11.46 22.32 3.92
C ILE A 343 -10.48 22.60 5.06
N ARG A 344 -10.97 23.13 6.19
CA ARG A 344 -10.13 23.43 7.36
C ARG A 344 -9.41 22.20 7.89
N LYS A 345 -10.08 21.04 7.97
CA LYS A 345 -9.47 19.80 8.47
C LYS A 345 -8.43 19.26 7.51
N VAL A 346 -8.71 19.29 6.21
CA VAL A 346 -7.77 18.84 5.17
C VAL A 346 -6.53 19.73 5.12
N ASN A 347 -6.69 21.04 5.35
CA ASN A 347 -5.57 21.97 5.41
C ASN A 347 -4.70 21.78 6.67
N ASN A 348 -5.34 21.65 7.83
CA ASN A 348 -4.65 21.64 9.13
C ASN A 348 -4.04 20.29 9.51
N LEU A 349 -4.35 19.23 8.75
CA LEU A 349 -3.81 17.89 8.92
C LEU A 349 -3.02 17.49 7.66
N ASN A 350 -2.51 16.27 7.62
CA ASN A 350 -1.78 15.78 6.46
C ASN A 350 -2.77 15.39 5.36
N CYS A 351 -2.90 16.24 4.33
CA CYS A 351 -3.78 15.94 3.21
C CYS A 351 -3.26 14.80 2.34
N GLY A 352 -4.19 14.01 1.81
CA GLY A 352 -3.91 12.88 0.93
C GLY A 352 -5.07 12.62 -0.02
N ILE A 353 -4.75 11.94 -1.12
CA ILE A 353 -5.69 11.43 -2.10
C ILE A 353 -5.28 10.02 -2.43
N SER A 354 -6.22 9.09 -2.34
CA SER A 354 -6.07 7.73 -2.79
C SER A 354 -7.05 7.49 -3.93
N CYS A 355 -6.59 6.85 -4.99
CA CYS A 355 -7.46 6.43 -6.09
C CYS A 355 -7.31 4.92 -6.28
N TYR A 356 -8.43 4.27 -6.54
CA TYR A 356 -8.52 2.85 -6.82
C TYR A 356 -9.43 2.62 -8.02
N LYS A 357 -9.01 1.76 -8.93
CA LYS A 357 -9.81 1.40 -10.11
C LYS A 357 -10.78 0.27 -9.78
N LYS A 358 -12.06 0.49 -10.04
CA LYS A 358 -13.12 -0.52 -9.97
C LYS A 358 -13.78 -0.62 -11.34
N ASN A 359 -13.52 -1.71 -12.06
CA ASN A 359 -13.90 -1.87 -13.47
C ASN A 359 -13.29 -0.73 -14.32
N ASP A 360 -14.11 0.07 -15.01
CA ASP A 360 -13.68 1.22 -15.82
C ASP A 360 -13.73 2.56 -15.07
N ASP A 361 -14.22 2.56 -13.82
CA ASP A 361 -14.39 3.75 -12.99
C ASP A 361 -13.32 3.83 -11.89
N TYR A 362 -13.17 5.04 -11.34
CA TYR A 362 -12.19 5.36 -10.31
C TYR A 362 -12.90 5.80 -9.04
N ILE A 363 -12.65 5.08 -7.96
CA ILE A 363 -13.06 5.49 -6.62
C ILE A 363 -11.89 6.25 -6.01
N ALA A 364 -12.14 7.50 -5.63
CA ALA A 364 -11.16 8.33 -4.94
C ALA A 364 -11.59 8.57 -3.49
N THR A 365 -10.68 8.37 -2.55
CA THR A 365 -10.83 8.82 -1.16
C THR A 365 -9.94 10.03 -0.97
N ILE A 366 -10.55 11.18 -0.68
CA ILE A 366 -9.86 12.47 -0.58
C ILE A 366 -10.05 13.01 0.82
N GLY A 367 -8.96 13.40 1.47
CA GLY A 367 -9.06 13.81 2.85
C GLY A 367 -7.75 14.13 3.51
N SER A 368 -7.71 13.88 4.82
CA SER A 368 -6.54 14.09 5.65
C SER A 368 -6.49 13.18 6.86
N ILE A 369 -5.28 13.04 7.40
CA ILE A 369 -4.98 12.22 8.57
C ILE A 369 -4.17 13.00 9.59
N SER A 370 -4.52 12.83 10.87
CA SER A 370 -3.70 13.30 11.98
C SER A 370 -2.50 12.40 12.22
N GLU A 371 -1.59 12.87 13.05
CA GLU A 371 -0.63 12.06 13.78
C GLU A 371 -1.31 10.99 14.64
N VAL A 372 -0.51 10.01 15.08
CA VAL A 372 -0.92 9.04 16.10
C VAL A 372 -1.01 9.77 17.44
N SER A 373 -2.13 9.68 18.16
CA SER A 373 -2.29 10.38 19.43
C SER A 373 -1.39 9.80 20.55
N GLU A 374 -0.58 10.64 21.22
CA GLU A 374 0.40 10.26 22.26
C GLU A 374 -0.17 9.84 23.63
N ASN A 375 -1.47 10.06 23.92
CA ASN A 375 -2.09 9.73 25.22
C ASN A 375 -2.25 8.21 25.52
N SER A 376 -1.45 7.35 24.88
CA SER A 376 -1.51 5.90 24.99
C SER A 376 -0.17 5.24 25.32
N ALA A 377 0.70 5.93 26.07
CA ALA A 377 1.96 5.38 26.59
C ALA A 377 1.75 4.06 27.41
N VAL A 378 0.58 3.87 28.03
CA VAL A 378 0.19 2.65 28.74
C VAL A 378 -0.07 1.45 27.80
N MET A 379 -0.10 1.68 26.48
CA MET A 379 -0.49 0.69 25.47
C MET A 379 0.66 0.29 24.54
N TYR A 380 1.91 0.65 24.86
CA TYR A 380 3.07 -0.07 24.31
C TYR A 380 3.19 -1.48 24.92
N GLY A 381 2.76 -1.65 26.19
CA GLY A 381 2.70 -2.96 26.85
C GLY A 381 1.61 -3.90 26.29
N ALA A 382 0.53 -3.35 25.74
CA ALA A 382 -0.55 -4.13 25.12
C ALA A 382 -0.26 -4.57 23.67
N MET A 383 0.84 -4.10 23.05
CA MET A 383 1.34 -4.66 21.78
C MET A 383 1.97 -6.05 21.96
N PHE A 384 2.28 -6.44 23.20
CA PHE A 384 2.88 -7.73 23.54
C PHE A 384 1.96 -8.65 24.38
N GLY A 385 0.71 -8.25 24.62
CA GLY A 385 -0.26 -8.94 25.48
C GLY A 385 -1.56 -9.34 24.77
N ALA A 386 -2.04 -10.54 25.10
CA ALA A 386 -3.17 -11.28 24.52
C ALA A 386 -4.38 -10.42 24.04
N GLY A 387 -4.52 -10.26 22.71
CA GLY A 387 -5.73 -9.70 22.07
C GLY A 387 -5.50 -8.48 21.18
N GLY A 388 -4.27 -7.96 21.09
CA GLY A 388 -3.90 -6.95 20.08
C GLY A 388 -3.45 -7.61 18.78
N VAL A 389 -4.01 -7.17 17.65
CA VAL A 389 -3.53 -7.52 16.31
C VAL A 389 -2.04 -7.20 16.26
N LEU A 390 -1.21 -8.24 16.25
CA LEU A 390 0.23 -8.12 16.05
C LEU A 390 0.44 -7.36 14.74
N ILE A 391 0.92 -6.12 14.82
CA ILE A 391 1.69 -5.49 13.77
C ILE A 391 3.01 -6.26 13.72
N ALA A 392 2.97 -7.47 13.17
CA ALA A 392 4.15 -8.05 12.57
C ALA A 392 4.49 -7.13 11.41
N TYR A 393 5.74 -6.67 11.38
CA TYR A 393 6.35 -5.87 10.34
C TYR A 393 5.91 -6.32 8.94
N ALA A 394 4.86 -5.70 8.41
CA ALA A 394 4.37 -5.97 7.06
C ALA A 394 5.27 -5.23 6.06
N ILE A 395 6.55 -5.60 5.98
CA ILE A 395 7.54 -4.85 5.18
C ILE A 395 7.47 -5.20 3.69
N SER A 396 6.44 -5.90 3.22
CA SER A 396 6.34 -6.32 1.81
C SER A 396 4.97 -6.21 1.17
N ASN A 397 3.91 -5.91 1.95
CA ASN A 397 2.55 -5.89 1.45
C ASN A 397 1.85 -4.55 1.73
N PRO A 398 1.90 -3.58 0.79
CA PRO A 398 1.23 -2.29 0.91
C PRO A 398 -0.28 -2.40 1.18
N THR A 399 -0.93 -3.40 0.57
CA THR A 399 -2.36 -3.66 0.72
C THR A 399 -2.74 -3.95 2.18
N TYR A 400 -1.88 -4.65 2.92
CA TYR A 400 -2.11 -4.90 4.35
C TYR A 400 -1.78 -3.68 5.24
N GLN A 401 -0.68 -2.96 4.95
CA GLN A 401 -0.33 -1.73 5.69
C GLN A 401 -1.49 -0.72 5.67
N SER A 402 -2.14 -0.57 4.51
CA SER A 402 -3.26 0.34 4.32
C SER A 402 -4.45 0.03 5.21
N PHE A 403 -4.73 -1.26 5.39
CA PHE A 403 -5.93 -1.76 6.02
C PHE A 403 -6.12 -1.33 7.49
N ASN A 404 -5.08 -1.41 8.32
CA ASN A 404 -5.15 -1.08 9.76
C ASN A 404 -4.68 0.34 10.12
N SER A 405 -4.44 1.17 9.10
CA SER A 405 -3.68 2.39 9.28
C SER A 405 -4.41 3.52 10.01
N TYR A 406 -5.74 3.48 10.08
CA TYR A 406 -6.55 4.53 10.71
C TYR A 406 -6.61 4.42 12.23
N SER A 407 -6.15 3.29 12.80
CA SER A 407 -6.10 3.09 14.25
C SER A 407 -5.35 4.23 14.94
N LYS A 408 -5.93 4.76 16.02
CA LYS A 408 -5.39 5.86 16.84
C LYS A 408 -5.14 7.18 16.10
N ARG A 409 -5.76 7.37 14.94
CA ARG A 409 -5.70 8.61 14.16
C ARG A 409 -7.09 9.21 13.97
N LYS A 410 -7.12 10.51 13.77
CA LYS A 410 -8.28 11.21 13.22
C LYS A 410 -8.14 11.20 11.71
N VAL A 411 -9.15 10.70 11.01
CA VAL A 411 -9.21 10.64 9.55
C VAL A 411 -10.44 11.41 9.11
N VAL A 412 -10.29 12.33 8.17
CA VAL A 412 -11.39 13.14 7.64
C VAL A 412 -11.40 12.99 6.14
N TYR A 413 -12.49 12.51 5.55
CA TYR A 413 -12.51 12.19 4.14
C TYR A 413 -13.89 12.29 3.50
N ILE A 414 -13.87 12.36 2.17
CA ILE A 414 -15.00 12.09 1.29
C ILE A 414 -14.58 10.97 0.34
N ASN A 415 -15.57 10.20 -0.13
CA ASN A 415 -15.39 9.31 -1.25
C ASN A 415 -16.04 9.91 -2.50
N CYS A 416 -15.38 9.72 -3.64
CA CYS A 416 -15.78 10.23 -4.94
C CYS A 416 -15.71 9.10 -5.96
N LEU A 417 -16.56 9.16 -6.98
CA LEU A 417 -16.59 8.26 -8.12
C LEU A 417 -16.38 9.09 -9.39
N PHE A 418 -15.42 8.67 -10.20
CA PHE A 418 -15.04 9.33 -11.44
C PHE A 418 -15.00 8.36 -12.62
N ASP A 419 -15.39 8.83 -13.80
CA ASP A 419 -15.14 8.13 -15.06
C ASP A 419 -13.66 8.22 -15.48
N LYS A 420 -13.31 7.55 -16.58
CA LYS A 420 -11.97 7.63 -17.19
C LYS A 420 -11.54 9.03 -17.65
N ASN A 421 -12.42 9.99 -17.76
CA ASN A 421 -12.08 11.37 -18.12
C ASN A 421 -11.99 12.27 -16.87
N GLY A 422 -12.17 11.71 -15.68
CA GLY A 422 -12.18 12.45 -14.43
C GLY A 422 -13.51 13.16 -14.14
N ASN A 423 -14.58 12.90 -14.90
CA ASN A 423 -15.91 13.43 -14.62
C ASN A 423 -16.52 12.69 -13.43
N HIS A 424 -17.14 13.44 -12.53
CA HIS A 424 -17.88 12.87 -11.42
C HIS A 424 -19.07 12.05 -11.93
N LEU A 425 -19.26 10.88 -11.35
CA LEU A 425 -20.40 10.01 -11.55
C LEU A 425 -21.29 10.03 -10.31
N ASP A 426 -22.58 10.29 -10.49
CA ASP A 426 -23.57 10.21 -9.43
C ASP A 426 -23.81 8.75 -9.01
N GLY A 427 -24.18 8.54 -7.74
CA GLY A 427 -24.56 7.23 -7.22
C GLY A 427 -24.01 6.96 -5.81
N GLU A 428 -24.58 5.96 -5.15
CA GLU A 428 -24.10 5.50 -3.84
C GLU A 428 -22.96 4.50 -4.02
N LEU A 429 -21.89 4.71 -3.26
CA LEU A 429 -20.79 3.75 -3.21
C LEU A 429 -21.17 2.56 -2.32
N GLN A 430 -21.17 1.37 -2.93
CA GLN A 430 -21.28 0.12 -2.18
C GLN A 430 -20.01 -0.10 -1.33
N PRO A 431 -20.14 -0.71 -0.13
CA PRO A 431 -18.98 -1.03 0.70
C PRO A 431 -17.94 -1.86 -0.05
N LEU A 432 -16.68 -1.41 -0.02
CA LEU A 432 -15.58 -2.10 -0.66
C LEU A 432 -15.22 -3.38 0.10
N ALA A 433 -14.47 -4.28 -0.54
CA ALA A 433 -13.92 -5.47 0.12
C ALA A 433 -13.16 -5.11 1.40
N PHE A 434 -12.44 -3.99 1.38
CA PHE A 434 -11.71 -3.46 2.53
C PHE A 434 -12.62 -3.02 3.67
N ASP A 435 -13.76 -2.39 3.38
CA ASP A 435 -14.73 -1.99 4.43
C ASP A 435 -15.27 -3.23 5.14
N LYS A 436 -15.61 -4.27 4.37
CA LYS A 436 -16.09 -5.56 4.87
C LYS A 436 -15.02 -6.28 5.70
N MET A 437 -13.74 -6.20 5.30
CA MET A 437 -12.63 -6.75 6.08
C MET A 437 -12.44 -5.99 7.40
N ARG A 438 -12.58 -4.65 7.41
CA ARG A 438 -12.49 -3.84 8.64
C ARG A 438 -13.54 -4.29 9.66
N ASP A 439 -14.77 -4.46 9.19
CA ASP A 439 -15.88 -4.97 10.02
C ASP A 439 -15.57 -6.37 10.57
N PHE A 440 -14.95 -7.25 9.76
CA PHE A 440 -14.54 -8.58 10.22
C PHE A 440 -13.53 -8.52 11.38
N PHE A 441 -12.47 -7.70 11.28
CA PHE A 441 -11.45 -7.60 12.34
C PHE A 441 -11.97 -6.92 13.60
N GLU A 442 -12.84 -5.92 13.48
CA GLU A 442 -13.50 -5.29 14.63
C GLU A 442 -14.32 -6.33 15.41
N ALA A 443 -15.01 -7.24 14.70
CA ALA A 443 -15.79 -8.32 15.30
C ALA A 443 -14.93 -9.51 15.80
N ASN A 444 -13.73 -9.74 15.26
CA ASN A 444 -12.93 -10.95 15.50
C ASN A 444 -11.54 -10.64 16.06
N LYS A 445 -11.45 -10.24 17.33
CA LYS A 445 -10.19 -9.83 17.99
C LYS A 445 -9.19 -10.97 18.25
N ALA A 446 -9.56 -12.23 18.05
CA ALA A 446 -8.73 -13.40 18.39
C ALA A 446 -7.85 -13.95 17.24
N VAL A 447 -7.83 -13.27 16.09
CA VAL A 447 -7.05 -13.67 14.92
C VAL A 447 -5.66 -13.00 14.90
N SER A 448 -4.65 -13.67 14.34
CA SER A 448 -3.29 -13.12 14.22
C SER A 448 -2.63 -13.47 12.89
N SER A 449 -1.41 -12.97 12.64
CA SER A 449 -0.63 -13.25 11.41
C SER A 449 -1.41 -13.04 10.09
N PRO A 450 -2.09 -11.89 9.93
CA PRO A 450 -2.93 -11.67 8.77
C PRO A 450 -2.11 -11.48 7.49
N THR A 451 -2.66 -11.91 6.36
CA THR A 451 -2.20 -11.55 5.00
C THR A 451 -3.37 -11.06 4.19
N LEU A 452 -3.10 -10.21 3.19
CA LEU A 452 -4.12 -9.70 2.28
C LEU A 452 -3.57 -9.66 0.86
N PHE A 453 -4.21 -10.35 -0.07
CA PHE A 453 -3.82 -10.32 -1.47
C PHE A 453 -5.03 -10.31 -2.38
N LYS A 454 -4.82 -9.88 -3.63
CA LYS A 454 -5.80 -9.92 -4.70
C LYS A 454 -5.44 -11.05 -5.63
N LEU A 455 -6.44 -11.80 -6.08
CA LEU A 455 -6.31 -12.76 -7.17
C LEU A 455 -7.56 -12.58 -8.03
N ASP A 456 -7.34 -12.23 -9.30
CA ASP A 456 -8.38 -11.76 -10.21
C ASP A 456 -9.16 -10.56 -9.61
N ASN A 457 -10.49 -10.64 -9.57
CA ASN A 457 -11.37 -9.59 -9.05
C ASN A 457 -11.75 -9.80 -7.59
N SER A 458 -11.06 -10.69 -6.87
CA SER A 458 -11.36 -11.03 -5.49
C SER A 458 -10.18 -10.78 -4.56
N TYR A 459 -10.50 -10.39 -3.33
CA TYR A 459 -9.53 -10.21 -2.27
C TYR A 459 -9.57 -11.39 -1.30
N PHE A 460 -8.41 -11.80 -0.82
CA PHE A 460 -8.26 -12.91 0.10
C PHE A 460 -7.56 -12.44 1.36
N LEU A 461 -8.27 -12.59 2.48
CA LEU A 461 -7.76 -12.33 3.81
C LEU A 461 -7.31 -13.64 4.44
N GLY A 462 -6.01 -13.80 4.61
CA GLY A 462 -5.43 -14.86 5.42
C GLY A 462 -5.33 -14.45 6.87
N PHE A 463 -5.57 -15.36 7.81
CA PHE A 463 -5.33 -15.15 9.23
C PHE A 463 -5.16 -16.46 9.97
N TYR A 464 -4.38 -16.44 11.04
CA TYR A 464 -4.21 -17.57 11.95
C TYR A 464 -5.24 -17.50 13.08
N ASN A 465 -6.02 -18.58 13.22
CA ASN A 465 -6.91 -18.76 14.35
C ASN A 465 -6.15 -19.49 15.48
N ASN A 466 -5.94 -18.78 16.59
CA ASN A 466 -5.15 -19.29 17.72
C ASN A 466 -5.82 -20.44 18.47
N TYR A 467 -7.15 -20.49 18.50
CA TYR A 467 -7.91 -21.54 19.19
C TYR A 467 -7.91 -22.83 18.37
N GLU A 468 -8.22 -22.72 17.09
CA GLU A 468 -8.34 -23.86 16.17
C GLU A 468 -6.99 -24.36 15.65
N LYS A 469 -5.92 -23.57 15.82
CA LYS A 469 -4.58 -23.85 15.28
C LYS A 469 -4.58 -24.08 13.76
N MET A 470 -5.31 -23.20 13.06
CA MET A 470 -5.43 -23.22 11.61
C MET A 470 -5.14 -21.86 11.01
N TYR A 471 -4.46 -21.84 9.86
CA TYR A 471 -4.41 -20.67 9.00
C TYR A 471 -5.62 -20.71 8.05
N LYS A 472 -6.48 -19.70 8.09
CA LYS A 472 -7.70 -19.62 7.30
C LYS A 472 -7.57 -18.55 6.24
N LEU A 473 -8.13 -18.81 5.08
CA LEU A 473 -8.29 -17.83 4.00
C LEU A 473 -9.78 -17.55 3.81
N ARG A 474 -10.14 -16.27 3.82
CA ARG A 474 -11.50 -15.81 3.57
C ARG A 474 -11.53 -14.91 2.33
N LYS A 475 -12.50 -15.15 1.46
CA LYS A 475 -12.71 -14.38 0.23
C LYS A 475 -13.62 -13.18 0.49
N PHE A 476 -13.29 -12.04 -0.13
CA PHE A 476 -14.04 -10.79 -0.14
C PHE A 476 -14.10 -10.24 -1.58
N GLU A 477 -15.20 -9.58 -1.90
CA GLU A 477 -15.43 -8.94 -3.21
C GLU A 477 -15.95 -7.53 -3.00
N ASP A 478 -15.68 -6.65 -3.97
CA ASP A 478 -16.15 -5.25 -3.98
C ASP A 478 -17.62 -5.09 -4.35
#